data_AF-A0A3D0X5P4-F1
#
_entry.id   AF-A0A3D0X5P4-F1
#
_cell.length_a   1.000
_cell.length_b   1.000
_cell.length_c   1.000
_cell.angle_alpha   90.00
_cell.angle_beta   90.00
_cell.angle_gamma   90.00
#
_symmetry.space_group_name_H-M   'P 1'
#
loop_
_entity.id
_entity.type
_entity.pdbx_description
1 polymer ?
#
loop_
_entity_poly.entity_id
_entity_poly.type
_entity_poly.pdbx_seq_one_letter_code
_entity_poly.pdbx_strand_id
1 'polypeptide(L)' 'MSITLEFSPADMELIQEQAKASNRSAEDFIREAAAKSARNAAYLARIDRATKNLDEGRGKFFTDEELEALFNGNSV' A
#
# COMPACT_ATOMS: atom_id res chain seq x y z
N MET A 1 -21.08 -1.28 9.25
CA MET A 1 -19.92 -1.44 10.16
C MET A 1 -19.40 -0.05 10.46
N SER A 2 -19.46 0.41 11.71
CA SER A 2 -18.83 1.66 12.14
C SER A 2 -17.57 1.34 12.94
N ILE A 3 -16.46 2.00 12.60
CA ILE A 3 -15.21 1.88 13.34
C ILE A 3 -15.03 3.19 14.09
N THR A 4 -14.87 3.12 15.40
CA THR A 4 -14.52 4.28 16.23
C THR A 4 -13.01 4.34 16.32
N LEU A 5 -12.42 5.47 15.92
CA LEU A 5 -11.00 5.74 16.06
C LEU A 5 -10.82 6.78 17.16
N GLU A 6 -10.07 6.43 18.19
CA GLU A 6 -9.71 7.35 19.26
C GLU A 6 -8.37 8.00 18.92
N PHE A 7 -8.37 9.33 18.88
CA PHE A 7 -7.18 10.14 18.65
C PHE A 7 -6.90 10.96 19.91
N SER A 8 -5.62 11.18 20.23
CA SER A 8 -5.28 12.13 21.28
C SER A 8 -5.64 13.55 20.83
N PRO A 9 -5.86 14.49 21.77
CA PRO A 9 -6.13 15.89 21.41
C PRO A 9 -5.05 16.52 20.53
N ALA A 10 -3.77 16.19 20.77
CA ALA A 10 -2.64 16.68 19.99
C ALA A 10 -2.65 16.12 18.56
N ASP A 11 -2.96 14.83 18.39
CA ASP A 11 -3.05 14.22 17.07
C ASP A 11 -4.24 14.79 16.27
N MET A 12 -5.37 15.05 16.93
CA MET A 12 -6.52 15.68 16.28
C MET A 12 -6.23 17.10 15.80
N GLU A 13 -5.45 17.88 16.56
CA GLU A 13 -5.04 19.22 16.16
C GLU A 13 -4.18 19.17 14.89
N LEU A 14 -3.16 18.30 14.87
CA LEU A 14 -2.31 18.08 13.70
C LEU A 14 -3.12 17.62 12.48
N ILE A 15 -4.06 16.69 12.65
CA ILE A 15 -4.93 16.20 11.58
C ILE A 15 -5.78 17.34 11.01
N GLN A 16 -6.34 18.19 11.87
CA GLN A 16 -7.14 19.33 11.42
C GLN A 16 -6.31 20.37 10.66
N GLU A 17 -5.09 20.66 11.09
CA GLU A 17 -4.18 21.54 10.36
C GLU A 17 -3.84 21.01 8.97
N GLN A 18 -3.50 19.72 8.88
CA GLN A 18 -3.17 19.07 7.61
C GLN A 18 -4.39 18.98 6.68
N ALA A 19 -5.58 18.72 7.23
CA ALA A 19 -6.82 18.72 6.48
C ALA A 19 -7.15 20.11 5.91
N LYS A 20 -6.99 21.17 6.71
CA LYS A 20 -7.15 22.57 6.27
C LYS A 20 -6.13 22.95 5.20
N ALA A 21 -4.86 22.57 5.36
CA ALA A 21 -3.81 22.81 4.36
C ALA A 21 -4.13 22.13 3.01
N SER A 22 -4.82 20.99 3.06
CA SER A 22 -5.28 20.25 1.88
C SER A 22 -6.66 20.70 1.38
N ASN A 23 -7.26 21.73 1.99
CA ASN A 23 -8.59 22.26 1.71
C ASN A 23 -9.72 21.21 1.80
N ARG A 24 -9.64 20.32 2.80
CA ARG A 24 -10.54 19.18 2.99
C ARG A 24 -11.03 19.07 4.43
N SER A 25 -12.10 18.30 4.63
CA SER A 25 -12.57 17.95 5.97
C SER A 25 -11.60 16.99 6.67
N ALA A 26 -11.51 17.06 7.99
CA ALA A 26 -10.69 16.13 8.77
C ALA A 26 -11.13 14.66 8.57
N GLU A 27 -12.44 14.42 8.41
CA GLU A 27 -12.99 13.09 8.17
C GLU A 27 -12.52 12.52 6.82
N ASP A 28 -12.60 13.30 5.74
CA ASP A 28 -12.14 12.87 4.41
C ASP A 28 -10.63 12.61 4.40
N PHE A 29 -9.88 13.45 5.09
CA PHE A 29 -8.44 13.29 5.25
C PHE A 29 -8.10 11.97 5.96
N ILE A 30 -8.76 11.67 7.08
CA ILE A 30 -8.57 10.42 7.84
C ILE A 30 -8.95 9.21 6.98
N ARG A 31 -10.09 9.25 6.27
CA ARG A 31 -10.54 8.14 5.41
C ARG A 31 -9.54 7.84 4.30
N GLU A 32 -9.00 8.88 3.64
CA GLU A 32 -8.00 8.68 2.59
C GLU A 32 -6.66 8.19 3.16
N ALA A 33 -6.21 8.74 4.29
CA ALA A 33 -5.00 8.29 4.96
C ALA A 33 -5.11 6.81 5.37
N ALA A 34 -6.25 6.40 5.92
CA ALA A 34 -6.54 5.01 6.24
C ALA A 34 -6.55 4.12 5.00
N ALA A 35 -7.15 4.56 3.89
CA ALA A 35 -7.15 3.82 2.63
C ALA A 35 -5.73 3.68 2.03
N LYS A 36 -4.91 4.72 2.10
CA LYS A 36 -3.49 4.69 1.68
C LYS A 36 -2.69 3.73 2.56
N SER A 37 -2.88 3.77 3.88
CA SER A 37 -2.24 2.85 4.82
C SER A 37 -2.63 1.40 4.55
N ALA A 38 -3.92 1.11 4.34
CA ALA A 38 -4.39 -0.22 3.99
C ALA A 38 -3.81 -0.74 2.66
N ARG A 39 -3.72 0.13 1.64
CA ARG A 39 -3.05 -0.20 0.37
C ARG A 39 -1.57 -0.49 0.56
N ASN A 40 -0.88 0.30 1.37
CA ASN A 40 0.54 0.08 1.69
C ASN A 40 0.75 -1.21 2.46
N ALA A 41 -0.09 -1.52 3.46
CA ALA A 41 -0.02 -2.77 4.21
C ALA A 41 -0.25 -3.99 3.30
N ALA A 42 -1.24 -3.93 2.41
CA ALA A 42 -1.50 -5.00 1.44
C ALA A 42 -0.34 -5.16 0.44
N TYR A 43 0.28 -4.06 0.02
CA TYR A 43 1.45 -4.05 -0.85
C TYR A 43 2.68 -4.65 -0.15
N LEU A 44 2.96 -4.25 1.09
CA LEU A 44 4.03 -4.82 1.92
C LEU A 44 3.81 -6.32 2.15
N ALA A 45 2.56 -6.76 2.39
CA ALA A 45 2.24 -8.19 2.52
C ALA A 45 2.35 -8.97 1.19
N ARG A 46 2.26 -8.30 0.03
CA ARG A 46 2.56 -8.93 -1.27
C ARG A 46 4.07 -9.07 -1.46
N ILE A 47 4.85 -8.05 -1.10
CA ILE A 47 6.31 -8.10 -1.14
C ILE A 47 6.82 -9.21 -0.21
N ASP A 48 6.39 -9.24 1.06
CA ASP A 48 6.81 -10.27 2.03
C ASP A 48 6.52 -11.69 1.53
N ARG A 49 5.33 -11.92 0.91
CA ARG A 49 5.02 -13.21 0.29
C ARG A 49 5.89 -13.52 -0.92
N ALA A 50 6.17 -12.53 -1.77
CA ALA A 50 7.04 -12.72 -2.92
C ALA A 50 8.47 -13.08 -2.48
N THR A 51 8.99 -12.39 -1.46
CA THR A 51 10.30 -12.67 -0.86
C THR A 51 10.34 -14.07 -0.25
N LYS A 52 9.35 -14.47 0.56
CA LYS A 52 9.26 -15.83 1.12
C LYS A 52 9.21 -16.91 0.03
N ASN A 53 8.47 -16.68 -1.05
CA ASN A 53 8.44 -17.62 -2.16
C ASN A 53 9.80 -17.73 -2.85
N LEU A 54 10.55 -16.64 -2.98
CA LEU A 54 11.93 -16.68 -3.50
C LEU A 54 12.86 -17.44 -2.55
N ASP A 55 12.78 -17.19 -1.23
CA ASP A 55 13.61 -17.87 -0.22
C ASP A 55 13.35 -19.38 -0.16
N GLU A 56 12.09 -19.79 -0.38
CA GLU A 56 11.70 -21.21 -0.43
C GLU A 56 11.95 -21.86 -1.80
N GLY A 57 12.56 -21.15 -2.75
CA GLY A 57 12.83 -21.65 -4.11
C GLY A 57 11.56 -21.85 -4.96
N ARG A 58 10.43 -21.29 -4.54
CA ARG A 58 9.13 -21.32 -5.24
C ARG A 58 8.90 -20.08 -6.12
N GLY A 59 9.80 -19.09 -6.06
CA GLY A 59 9.83 -17.96 -6.96
C GLY A 59 10.63 -18.28 -8.23
N LYS A 60 10.14 -17.83 -9.38
CA LYS A 60 10.88 -17.92 -10.65
C LYS A 60 11.71 -16.65 -10.83
N PHE A 61 13.02 -16.79 -10.91
CA PHE A 61 13.87 -15.77 -11.51
C PHE A 61 13.71 -15.87 -13.02
N PHE A 62 13.35 -14.78 -13.66
CA PHE A 62 13.34 -14.69 -15.13
C PHE A 62 14.69 -14.13 -15.57
N THR A 63 15.28 -14.70 -16.62
CA THR A 63 16.39 -14.00 -17.31
C THR A 63 15.84 -12.80 -18.08
N ASP A 64 16.72 -11.88 -18.48
CA ASP A 64 16.32 -10.69 -19.25
C ASP A 64 15.59 -11.09 -20.54
N GLU A 65 16.01 -12.17 -21.20
CA GLU A 65 15.37 -12.71 -22.40
C GLU A 65 13.97 -13.28 -22.11
N GLU A 66 13.78 -13.97 -20.98
CA GLU A 66 12.47 -14.49 -20.58
C GLU A 66 11.47 -13.38 -20.23
N LEU A 67 11.95 -12.29 -19.60
CA LEU A 67 11.13 -11.11 -19.35
C LEU A 67 10.73 -10.44 -20.67
N GLU A 68 11.68 -10.25 -21.59
CA GLU A 68 11.43 -9.63 -22.88
C GLU A 68 10.44 -10.44 -23.73
N ALA A 69 10.54 -11.77 -23.70
CA ALA A 69 9.56 -12.65 -24.36
C ALA A 69 8.16 -12.55 -23.75
N LEU A 70 8.06 -12.52 -22.41
CA LEU A 70 6.79 -12.35 -21.68
C LEU A 70 6.10 -11.01 -22.00
N PHE A 71 6.84 -9.90 -22.02
CA PHE A 71 6.29 -8.58 -22.35
C PHE A 71 5.89 -8.44 -23.82
N ASN A 72 6.58 -9.15 -24.72
CA ASN A 72 6.28 -9.17 -26.15
C ASN A 72 5.21 -10.21 -26.53
N GLY A 73 4.63 -10.92 -25.56
CA GLY A 73 3.57 -11.91 -25.79
C GLY A 73 4.06 -13.21 -26.44
N ASN A 74 5.38 -13.41 -26.52
CA ASN A 74 5.96 -14.67 -26.97
C ASN A 74 5.94 -15.64 -25.78
N SER A 75 5.13 -16.69 -25.88
CA SER A 75 5.15 -17.77 -24.90
C SER A 75 6.49 -18.51 -25.03
N VAL A 76 7.30 -18.47 -23.97
CA VAL A 76 8.46 -19.35 -23.79
C VAL A 76 7.99 -20.65 -23.14
#